data_AF-A0A0D0VBC6-F1
#
_entry.id   AF-A0A0D0VBC6-F1
#
_cell.length_a   1.000
_cell.length_b   1.000
_cell.length_c   1.000
_cell.angle_alpha   90.00
_cell.angle_beta   90.00
_cell.angle_gamma   90.00
#
_symmetry.space_group_name_H-M   'P 1'
#
loop_
_entity.id
_entity.type
_entity.pdbx_description
1 polymer ?
#
loop_
_entity_poly.entity_id
_entity_poly.type
_entity_poly.pdbx_seq_one_letter_code
_entity_poly.pdbx_strand_id
1 'polypeptide(L)'
;MGIERMHFHHGVGFRYNLFQPVATDADHDDGTNMTQRAHILPAYHAALIVNEAIGTSGNSFVAEISTANDNVVAYGIWENDVLVRMVVTNTEVYTTDDEESQKGRNKFEVNLLGAEGRNATVKRLFVPQTTAQHGITWAGQNFDTEDGKPTGQVTEESLDNGVLEIEASSAALICFK
;
A
#
# COMPACT_ATOMS: atom_id res chain seq x y z
N MET A 1 -21.91 1.20 -4.75
CA MET A 1 -21.93 2.55 -5.34
C MET A 1 -20.84 2.61 -6.40
N GLY A 2 -21.17 2.99 -7.64
CA GLY A 2 -20.22 3.10 -8.77
C GLY A 2 -19.58 4.48 -8.83
N ILE A 3 -18.52 4.68 -8.05
CA ILE A 3 -17.76 5.93 -8.01
C ILE A 3 -16.79 5.95 -9.19
N GLU A 4 -16.92 6.90 -10.10
CA GLU A 4 -16.04 7.02 -11.28
C GLU A 4 -14.70 7.72 -10.96
N ARG A 5 -14.70 8.62 -9.97
CA ARG A 5 -13.52 9.41 -9.61
C ARG A 5 -13.58 9.90 -8.17
N MET A 6 -12.41 9.99 -7.55
CA MET A 6 -12.21 10.65 -6.26
C MET A 6 -11.20 11.79 -6.40
N HIS A 7 -11.41 12.87 -5.67
CA HIS A 7 -10.49 13.98 -5.56
C HIS A 7 -10.14 14.20 -4.09
N PHE A 8 -8.87 14.11 -3.76
CA PHE A 8 -8.38 14.33 -2.39
C PHE A 8 -8.02 15.80 -2.23
N HIS A 9 -8.57 16.44 -1.19
CA HIS A 9 -8.20 17.81 -0.85
C HIS A 9 -6.72 17.85 -0.43
N HIS A 10 -6.00 18.84 -0.95
CA HIS A 10 -4.61 19.11 -0.60
C HIS A 10 -4.46 20.59 -0.23
N GLY A 11 -3.44 20.89 0.59
CA GLY A 11 -3.03 22.28 0.88
C GLY A 11 -1.58 22.32 1.37
N VAL A 12 -1.20 23.38 2.09
CA VAL A 12 0.14 23.51 2.68
C VAL A 12 0.07 23.18 4.16
N GLY A 13 0.96 22.30 4.65
CA GLY A 13 1.08 21.93 6.07
C GLY A 13 0.00 20.99 6.60
N PHE A 14 -0.81 20.37 5.73
CA PHE A 14 -1.86 19.45 6.16
C PHE A 14 -1.36 18.01 6.25
N ARG A 15 -1.54 17.39 7.42
CA ARG A 15 -1.08 16.02 7.72
C ARG A 15 -1.74 14.89 6.91
N TYR A 16 -2.85 15.19 6.23
CA TYR A 16 -3.59 14.24 5.40
C TYR A 16 -3.25 14.36 3.91
N ASN A 17 -2.37 15.28 3.52
CA ASN A 17 -1.93 15.40 2.14
C ASN A 17 -1.30 14.09 1.65
N LEU A 18 -1.33 13.85 0.34
CA LEU A 18 -0.47 12.84 -0.28
C LEU A 18 0.95 13.39 -0.48
N PHE A 19 1.10 14.69 -0.72
CA PHE A 19 2.40 15.34 -0.84
C PHE A 19 2.33 16.79 -0.37
N GLN A 20 3.45 17.29 0.12
CA GLN A 20 3.69 18.69 0.44
C GLN A 20 4.41 19.33 -0.75
N PRO A 21 3.76 20.23 -1.52
CA PRO A 21 4.27 20.68 -2.81
C PRO A 21 5.40 21.69 -2.73
N VAL A 22 5.59 22.33 -1.57
CA VAL A 22 6.56 23.41 -1.36
C VAL A 22 7.22 23.25 0.01
N ALA A 23 8.44 23.77 0.15
CA ALA A 23 9.05 23.95 1.47
C ALA A 23 8.14 24.82 2.35
N THR A 24 8.16 24.55 3.66
CA THR A 24 7.35 25.22 4.69
C THR A 24 8.25 25.79 5.79
N ASP A 25 7.64 26.49 6.74
CA ASP A 25 8.29 26.88 7.99
C ASP A 25 7.80 25.98 9.14
N ALA A 26 8.29 26.24 10.36
CA ALA A 26 7.90 25.47 11.54
C ALA A 26 6.41 25.62 11.91
N ASP A 27 5.78 26.73 11.53
CA ASP A 27 4.36 27.00 11.82
C ASP A 27 3.43 26.22 10.86
N HIS A 28 3.97 25.76 9.72
CA HIS A 28 3.26 24.99 8.69
C HIS A 28 3.86 23.59 8.49
N ASP A 29 4.37 22.98 9.56
CA ASP A 29 4.83 21.59 9.54
C ASP A 29 3.65 20.62 9.39
N ASP A 30 3.72 19.77 8.36
CA ASP A 30 2.76 18.69 8.09
C ASP A 30 2.93 17.47 9.02
N GLY A 31 3.82 17.60 10.00
CA GLY A 31 4.06 16.64 11.06
C GLY A 31 5.21 15.71 10.75
N THR A 32 5.78 15.72 9.54
CA THR A 32 6.95 14.91 9.15
C THR A 32 8.27 15.51 9.65
N ASN A 33 8.26 16.74 10.18
CA ASN A 33 9.45 17.55 10.45
C ASN A 33 10.30 17.84 9.20
N MET A 34 9.75 17.67 7.99
CA MET A 34 10.44 17.95 6.73
C MET A 34 9.98 19.27 6.11
N THR A 35 10.48 20.38 6.65
CA THR A 35 10.06 21.72 6.20
C THR A 35 10.88 22.27 5.03
N GLN A 36 12.05 21.69 4.73
CA GLN A 36 13.04 22.32 3.84
C GLN A 36 12.82 22.05 2.35
N ARG A 37 11.89 21.15 1.98
CA ARG A 37 11.65 20.77 0.58
C ARG A 37 10.24 20.24 0.35
N ALA A 38 9.85 20.17 -0.92
CA ALA A 38 8.72 19.35 -1.32
C ALA A 38 9.01 17.87 -1.04
N HIS A 39 7.99 17.14 -0.61
CA HIS A 39 8.12 15.73 -0.24
C HIS A 39 6.76 15.04 -0.24
N ILE A 40 6.76 13.71 -0.23
CA ILE A 40 5.53 12.92 -0.10
C ILE A 40 5.20 12.67 1.36
N LEU A 41 3.92 12.45 1.65
CA LEU A 41 3.44 11.99 2.95
C LEU A 41 3.09 10.49 2.89
N PRO A 42 2.96 9.79 4.03
CA PRO A 42 2.67 8.35 4.07
C PRO A 42 1.51 7.92 3.18
N ALA A 43 0.42 8.69 3.15
CA ALA A 43 -0.78 8.40 2.36
C ALA A 43 -0.53 8.33 0.84
N TYR A 44 0.56 8.93 0.33
CA TYR A 44 0.97 8.80 -1.07
C TYR A 44 1.08 7.34 -1.52
N HIS A 45 1.58 6.46 -0.65
CA HIS A 45 1.77 5.05 -0.95
C HIS A 45 0.42 4.34 -1.17
N ALA A 46 -0.64 4.74 -0.47
CA ALA A 46 -1.97 4.23 -0.72
C ALA A 46 -2.46 4.61 -2.13
N ALA A 47 -2.15 5.83 -2.61
CA ALA A 47 -2.48 6.25 -3.96
C ALA A 47 -1.70 5.45 -5.03
N LEU A 48 -0.43 5.10 -4.77
CA LEU A 48 0.34 4.21 -5.65
C LEU A 48 -0.31 2.83 -5.76
N ILE A 49 -0.68 2.23 -4.62
CA ILE A 49 -1.33 0.92 -4.56
C ILE A 49 -2.65 0.95 -5.33
N VAL A 50 -3.50 1.95 -5.08
CA VAL A 50 -4.79 2.10 -5.76
C VAL A 50 -4.61 2.29 -7.27
N ASN A 51 -3.62 3.09 -7.69
CA ASN A 51 -3.32 3.30 -9.10
C ASN A 51 -2.90 2.01 -9.80
N GLU A 52 -2.04 1.19 -9.18
CA GLU A 52 -1.65 -0.12 -9.72
C GLU A 52 -2.80 -1.14 -9.68
N ALA A 53 -3.60 -1.14 -8.61
CA ALA A 53 -4.72 -2.05 -8.45
C ALA A 53 -5.81 -1.80 -9.51
N ILE A 54 -6.19 -0.54 -9.73
CA ILE A 54 -7.16 -0.16 -10.78
C ILE A 54 -6.56 -0.45 -12.15
N GLY A 55 -5.28 -0.13 -12.38
CA GLY A 55 -4.62 -0.32 -13.66
C GLY A 55 -5.09 0.66 -14.74
N THR A 56 -4.78 0.36 -16.00
CA THR A 56 -4.96 1.29 -17.13
C THR A 56 -6.03 0.88 -18.13
N SER A 57 -6.73 -0.24 -17.90
CA SER A 57 -7.72 -0.80 -18.84
C SER A 57 -8.95 0.08 -19.03
N GLY A 58 -9.29 0.89 -18.01
CA GLY A 58 -10.51 1.69 -17.96
C GLY A 58 -11.79 0.89 -17.70
N ASN A 59 -11.70 -0.44 -17.56
CA ASN A 59 -12.84 -1.35 -17.42
C ASN A 59 -12.82 -2.13 -16.09
N SER A 60 -12.03 -1.65 -15.12
CA SER A 60 -11.81 -2.32 -13.85
C SER A 60 -13.06 -2.22 -12.96
N PHE A 61 -13.50 -3.36 -12.44
CA PHE A 61 -14.54 -3.45 -11.43
C PHE A 61 -13.91 -3.85 -10.09
N VAL A 62 -14.30 -3.17 -9.01
CA VAL A 62 -13.77 -3.43 -7.66
C VAL A 62 -14.90 -3.87 -6.74
N ALA A 63 -14.67 -4.95 -6.00
CA ALA A 63 -15.57 -5.39 -4.95
C ALA A 63 -14.78 -5.93 -3.75
N GLU A 64 -15.32 -5.72 -2.56
CA GLU A 64 -14.80 -6.31 -1.33
C GLU A 64 -14.98 -7.83 -1.36
N ILE A 65 -13.95 -8.54 -0.89
CA ILE A 65 -13.98 -9.98 -0.66
C ILE A 65 -13.99 -10.17 0.85
N SER A 66 -15.01 -10.87 1.35
CA SER A 66 -15.14 -11.14 2.78
C SER A 66 -13.97 -11.96 3.31
N THR A 67 -13.47 -11.58 4.47
CA THR A 67 -12.40 -12.24 5.19
C THR A 67 -12.93 -12.77 6.52
N ALA A 68 -12.23 -13.75 7.11
CA ALA A 68 -12.59 -14.31 8.41
C ALA A 68 -12.01 -13.54 9.60
N ASN A 69 -11.23 -12.47 9.35
CA ASN A 69 -10.53 -11.70 10.36
C ASN A 69 -10.86 -10.21 10.18
N ASP A 70 -11.38 -9.58 11.24
CA ASP A 70 -11.84 -8.19 11.22
C ASP A 70 -10.73 -7.16 10.93
N ASN A 71 -9.46 -7.52 11.14
CA ASN A 71 -8.31 -6.66 10.82
C ASN A 71 -7.82 -6.85 9.38
N VAL A 72 -8.29 -7.86 8.65
CA VAL A 72 -7.84 -8.13 7.29
C VAL A 72 -8.94 -7.76 6.33
N VAL A 73 -8.68 -6.84 5.41
CA VAL A 73 -9.63 -6.41 4.39
C VAL A 73 -9.09 -6.78 3.02
N ALA A 74 -9.93 -7.33 2.15
CA ALA A 74 -9.55 -7.70 0.80
C ALA A 74 -10.49 -7.07 -0.23
N TYR A 75 -9.93 -6.61 -1.34
CA TYR A 75 -10.67 -6.11 -2.50
C TYR A 75 -10.18 -6.83 -3.75
N GLY A 76 -11.08 -7.51 -4.44
CA GLY A 76 -10.82 -8.05 -5.76
C GLY A 76 -10.97 -6.97 -6.83
N ILE A 77 -10.21 -7.10 -7.91
CA ILE A 77 -10.29 -6.25 -9.09
C ILE A 77 -10.45 -7.16 -10.31
N TRP A 78 -11.57 -6.96 -11.00
CA TRP A 78 -11.95 -7.72 -12.18
C TRP A 78 -11.85 -6.87 -13.44
N GLU A 79 -11.47 -7.50 -14.55
CA GLU A 79 -11.55 -6.95 -15.89
C GLU A 79 -12.19 -8.00 -16.80
N ASN A 80 -13.25 -7.62 -17.53
CA ASN A 80 -14.02 -8.55 -18.38
C ASN A 80 -14.44 -9.84 -17.63
N ASP A 81 -14.98 -9.67 -16.42
CA ASP A 81 -15.41 -10.75 -15.52
C ASP A 81 -14.30 -11.70 -15.04
N VAL A 82 -13.03 -11.38 -15.28
CA VAL A 82 -11.87 -12.15 -14.81
C VAL A 82 -11.21 -11.44 -13.65
N LEU A 83 -10.98 -12.14 -12.54
CA LEU A 83 -10.18 -11.62 -11.42
C LEU A 83 -8.72 -11.51 -11.86
N VAL A 84 -8.26 -10.27 -12.04
CA VAL A 84 -6.90 -9.96 -12.52
C VAL A 84 -5.99 -9.49 -11.39
N ARG A 85 -6.53 -8.85 -10.36
CA ARG A 85 -5.76 -8.34 -9.23
C ARG A 85 -6.55 -8.44 -7.93
N MET A 86 -5.86 -8.42 -6.79
CA MET A 86 -6.47 -8.33 -5.48
C MET A 86 -5.59 -7.51 -4.54
N VAL A 87 -6.18 -6.59 -3.79
CA VAL A 87 -5.51 -5.86 -2.70
C VAL A 87 -5.90 -6.49 -1.38
N VAL A 88 -4.93 -6.77 -0.52
CA VAL A 88 -5.15 -7.27 0.84
C VAL A 88 -4.44 -6.32 1.81
N THR A 89 -5.14 -5.85 2.83
CA THR A 89 -4.57 -5.02 3.89
C THR A 89 -4.76 -5.69 5.24
N ASN A 90 -3.78 -5.53 6.13
CA ASN A 90 -3.91 -5.90 7.52
C ASN A 90 -3.78 -4.63 8.38
N THR A 91 -4.88 -4.23 9.01
CA THR A 91 -5.02 -3.01 9.81
C THR A 91 -4.66 -3.21 11.27
N GLU A 92 -4.19 -4.41 11.66
CA GLU A 92 -3.65 -4.64 12.99
C GLU A 92 -2.50 -3.67 13.26
N VAL A 93 -2.59 -2.99 14.40
CA VAL A 93 -1.65 -1.94 14.80
C VAL A 93 -0.32 -2.56 15.21
N TYR A 94 0.78 -2.03 14.68
CA TYR A 94 2.14 -2.44 14.99
C TYR A 94 3.00 -1.21 15.33
N THR A 95 3.46 -1.10 16.58
CA THR A 95 4.12 0.11 17.12
C THR A 95 5.56 -0.09 17.58
N THR A 96 6.19 -1.21 17.20
CA THR A 96 7.56 -1.51 17.61
C THR A 96 8.49 -1.29 16.44
N ASP A 97 9.64 -0.65 16.64
CA ASP A 97 10.55 -0.24 15.55
C ASP A 97 11.94 -0.87 15.57
N ASP A 98 12.24 -1.81 16.47
CA ASP A 98 13.50 -2.56 16.45
C ASP A 98 13.46 -3.80 15.52
N GLU A 99 14.60 -4.11 14.90
CA GLU A 99 14.72 -5.20 13.91
C GLU A 99 14.39 -6.59 14.47
N GLU A 100 14.63 -6.82 15.76
CA GLU A 100 14.35 -8.12 16.39
C GLU A 100 12.83 -8.31 16.53
N SER A 101 12.14 -7.27 17.00
CA SER A 101 10.68 -7.22 17.10
C SER A 101 9.98 -7.26 15.75
N GLN A 102 10.60 -6.78 14.67
CA GLN A 102 10.03 -6.88 13.32
C GLN A 102 9.94 -8.32 12.84
N LYS A 103 10.87 -9.21 13.25
CA LYS A 103 10.79 -10.65 12.94
C LYS A 103 9.61 -11.33 13.63
N GLY A 104 9.19 -10.81 14.78
CA GLY A 104 8.05 -11.29 15.55
C GLY A 104 6.72 -10.61 15.20
N ARG A 105 6.68 -9.77 14.15
CA ARG A 105 5.45 -9.07 13.75
C ARG A 105 4.35 -10.08 13.41
N ASN A 106 3.17 -9.87 14.01
CA ASN A 106 2.00 -10.73 13.79
C ASN A 106 1.67 -10.82 12.30
N LYS A 107 1.30 -12.02 11.85
CA LYS A 107 0.93 -12.31 10.47
C LYS A 107 -0.38 -13.04 10.43
N PHE A 108 -1.12 -12.83 9.35
CA PHE A 108 -2.31 -13.60 9.03
C PHE A 108 -2.12 -14.29 7.68
N GLU A 109 -2.54 -15.55 7.60
CA GLU A 109 -2.53 -16.31 6.35
C GLU A 109 -3.87 -16.13 5.62
N VAL A 110 -3.81 -15.59 4.40
CA VAL A 110 -4.95 -15.50 3.50
C VAL A 110 -4.84 -16.61 2.47
N ASN A 111 -5.71 -17.61 2.59
CA ASN A 111 -5.80 -18.73 1.65
C ASN A 111 -6.69 -18.34 0.45
N LEU A 112 -6.11 -18.30 -0.74
CA LEU A 112 -6.77 -17.96 -1.99
C LEU A 112 -7.31 -19.22 -2.66
N LEU A 113 -8.41 -19.76 -2.12
CA LEU A 113 -9.06 -20.94 -2.65
C LEU A 113 -9.37 -20.79 -4.15
N GLY A 114 -8.92 -21.76 -4.96
CA GLY A 114 -9.09 -21.74 -6.41
C GLY A 114 -8.04 -20.92 -7.16
N ALA A 115 -7.10 -20.29 -6.47
CA ALA A 115 -5.92 -19.65 -7.06
C ALA A 115 -4.68 -20.54 -7.00
N GLU A 116 -4.75 -21.75 -6.42
CA GLU A 116 -3.61 -22.67 -6.35
C GLU A 116 -3.15 -23.04 -7.76
N GLY A 117 -1.84 -22.88 -8.02
CA GLY A 117 -1.27 -23.13 -9.34
C GLY A 117 -1.56 -22.04 -10.39
N ARG A 118 -2.24 -20.94 -10.03
CA ARG A 118 -2.24 -19.73 -10.87
C ARG A 118 -0.88 -19.06 -10.73
N ASN A 119 -0.30 -18.63 -11.86
CA ASN A 119 0.90 -17.82 -11.83
C ASN A 119 0.51 -16.43 -11.33
N ALA A 120 0.81 -16.14 -10.05
CA ALA A 120 0.50 -14.86 -9.44
C ALA A 120 1.75 -14.24 -8.82
N THR A 121 1.83 -12.92 -8.85
CA THR A 121 2.90 -12.16 -8.19
C THR A 121 2.37 -11.25 -7.10
N VAL A 122 3.21 -10.95 -6.10
CA VAL A 122 2.87 -10.10 -4.97
C VAL A 122 3.84 -8.92 -4.90
N LYS A 123 3.28 -7.71 -4.83
CA LYS A 123 3.97 -6.50 -4.39
C LYS A 123 3.52 -6.13 -3.00
N ARG A 124 4.43 -5.64 -2.15
CA ARG A 124 4.14 -5.32 -0.74
C ARG A 124 4.38 -3.86 -0.41
N LEU A 125 3.52 -3.33 0.44
CA LEU A 125 3.75 -2.12 1.21
C LEU A 125 4.46 -2.53 2.49
N PHE A 126 5.70 -2.09 2.64
CA PHE A 126 6.40 -2.19 3.92
C PHE A 126 6.26 -0.88 4.67
N VAL A 127 5.90 -0.99 5.95
CA VAL A 127 5.87 0.12 6.91
C VAL A 127 6.68 -0.31 8.13
N PRO A 128 7.60 0.52 8.66
CA PRO A 128 8.34 0.18 9.89
C PRO A 128 7.41 0.00 11.10
N GLN A 129 6.45 0.91 11.28
CA GLN A 129 5.42 0.90 12.31
C GLN A 129 4.25 1.80 11.92
N THR A 130 3.08 1.64 12.54
CA THR A 130 1.86 2.40 12.20
C THR A 130 2.04 3.92 12.28
N THR A 131 2.96 4.41 13.12
CA THR A 131 3.26 5.84 13.30
C THR A 131 4.42 6.33 12.44
N ALA A 132 4.99 5.49 11.57
CA ALA A 132 6.13 5.85 10.75
C ALA A 132 5.79 6.94 9.73
N GLN A 133 6.65 7.94 9.66
CA GLN A 133 6.56 9.05 8.70
C GLN A 133 7.46 8.81 7.48
N HIS A 134 8.51 8.01 7.66
CA HIS A 134 9.53 7.69 6.66
C HIS A 134 9.85 6.20 6.65
N GLY A 135 10.65 5.77 5.68
CA GLY A 135 11.06 4.36 5.53
C GLY A 135 9.97 3.45 5.00
N ILE A 136 8.86 4.02 4.52
CA ILE A 136 7.78 3.30 3.85
C ILE A 136 8.26 2.97 2.44
N THR A 137 8.02 1.73 1.99
CA THR A 137 8.35 1.33 0.62
C THR A 137 7.19 0.60 -0.04
N TRP A 138 7.06 0.78 -1.35
CA TRP A 138 6.12 0.02 -2.17
C TRP A 138 6.89 -0.83 -3.17
N ALA A 139 6.66 -2.15 -3.12
CA ALA A 139 7.40 -3.13 -3.92
C ALA A 139 8.94 -2.99 -3.78
N GLY A 140 9.43 -2.65 -2.59
CA GLY A 140 10.86 -2.43 -2.33
C GLY A 140 11.41 -1.08 -2.82
N GLN A 141 10.58 -0.21 -3.40
CA GLN A 141 10.98 1.12 -3.83
C GLN A 141 10.65 2.20 -2.79
N ASN A 142 11.61 3.10 -2.56
CA ASN A 142 11.41 4.32 -1.78
C ASN A 142 11.02 5.49 -2.69
N PHE A 143 9.96 6.21 -2.32
CA PHE A 143 9.47 7.39 -3.04
C PHE A 143 9.73 8.70 -2.30
N ASP A 144 10.18 8.66 -1.04
CA ASP A 144 10.62 9.84 -0.31
C ASP A 144 12.06 10.19 -0.71
N THR A 145 12.18 10.87 -1.86
CA THR A 145 13.45 11.28 -2.45
C THR A 145 13.44 12.78 -2.75
N GLU A 146 14.62 13.41 -2.78
CA GLU A 146 14.73 14.86 -3.01
C GLU A 146 14.34 15.27 -4.44
N ASP A 147 14.55 14.40 -5.42
CA ASP A 147 14.24 14.66 -6.84
C ASP A 147 12.88 14.11 -7.28
N GLY A 148 12.13 13.51 -6.36
CA GLY A 148 10.81 12.91 -6.60
C GLY A 148 10.83 11.63 -7.44
N LYS A 149 12.01 11.07 -7.74
CA LYS A 149 12.11 9.80 -8.47
C LYS A 149 12.21 8.63 -7.52
N PRO A 150 11.52 7.50 -7.78
CA PRO A 150 11.67 6.33 -6.94
C PRO A 150 13.08 5.77 -7.01
N THR A 151 13.55 5.26 -5.87
CA THR A 151 14.84 4.58 -5.72
C THR A 151 14.62 3.16 -5.23
N GLY A 152 15.56 2.26 -5.50
CA GLY A 152 15.42 0.83 -5.19
C GLY A 152 14.88 0.00 -6.36
N GLN A 153 15.01 -1.31 -6.25
CA GLN A 153 14.55 -2.27 -7.25
C GLN A 153 13.11 -2.69 -6.95
N VAL A 154 12.30 -2.80 -8.01
CA VAL A 154 10.96 -3.39 -7.89
C VAL A 154 11.13 -4.86 -7.51
N THR A 155 10.48 -5.25 -6.42
CA THR A 155 10.44 -6.61 -5.91
C THR A 155 9.03 -7.18 -6.08
N GLU A 156 8.96 -8.34 -6.74
CA GLU A 156 7.74 -9.13 -6.88
C GLU A 156 8.01 -10.56 -6.41
N GLU A 157 7.18 -11.05 -5.49
CA GLU A 157 7.25 -12.41 -4.96
C GLU A 157 6.30 -13.32 -5.75
N SER A 158 6.67 -14.58 -5.98
CA SER A 158 5.76 -15.57 -6.56
C SER A 158 4.76 -16.06 -5.50
N LEU A 159 3.50 -16.29 -5.90
CA LEU A 159 2.43 -16.81 -5.03
C LEU A 159 1.91 -18.17 -5.55
N ASP A 160 2.80 -19.13 -5.70
CA ASP A 160 2.47 -20.40 -6.37
C ASP A 160 1.60 -21.34 -5.52
N ASN A 161 1.68 -21.24 -4.19
CA ASN A 161 0.94 -22.08 -3.25
C ASN A 161 -0.46 -21.54 -2.90
N GLY A 162 -0.85 -20.38 -3.42
CA GLY A 162 -2.14 -19.75 -3.14
C GLY A 162 -2.31 -19.22 -1.71
N VAL A 163 -1.24 -19.12 -0.91
CA VAL A 163 -1.31 -18.63 0.48
C VAL A 163 -0.49 -17.36 0.62
N LEU A 164 -1.18 -16.23 0.87
CA LEU A 164 -0.53 -14.96 1.18
C LEU A 164 -0.39 -14.80 2.69
N GLU A 165 0.85 -14.70 3.18
CA GLU A 165 1.11 -14.16 4.52
C GLU A 165 1.07 -12.62 4.48
N ILE A 166 0.23 -12.00 5.30
CA ILE A 166 0.12 -10.54 5.43
C ILE A 166 0.44 -10.11 6.86
N GLU A 167 1.47 -9.28 7.01
CA GLU A 167 1.92 -8.80 8.33
C GLU A 167 1.02 -7.68 8.86
N ALA A 168 0.97 -7.50 10.17
CA ALA A 168 0.30 -6.35 10.80
C ALA A 168 0.83 -5.02 10.21
N SER A 169 -0.07 -4.04 10.04
CA SER A 169 0.25 -2.72 9.45
C SER A 169 0.90 -2.80 8.08
N SER A 170 0.37 -3.65 7.19
CA SER A 170 0.89 -3.81 5.83
C SER A 170 -0.23 -3.95 4.79
N ALA A 171 0.18 -3.88 3.52
CA ALA A 171 -0.69 -4.13 2.38
C ALA A 171 0.03 -4.94 1.31
N ALA A 172 -0.70 -5.70 0.52
CA ALA A 172 -0.19 -6.45 -0.62
C ALA A 172 -1.10 -6.29 -1.84
N LEU A 173 -0.51 -6.18 -3.01
CA LEU A 173 -1.19 -6.29 -4.30
C LEU A 173 -0.78 -7.63 -4.92
N ILE A 174 -1.77 -8.48 -5.15
CA ILE A 174 -1.63 -9.73 -5.89
C ILE A 174 -2.04 -9.47 -7.34
N CYS A 175 -1.20 -9.86 -8.28
CA CYS A 175 -1.47 -9.80 -9.72
C CYS A 175 -1.55 -11.23 -10.25
N PHE A 176 -2.73 -11.63 -10.75
CA PHE A 176 -2.91 -12.94 -11.37
C PHE A 176 -2.58 -12.84 -12.86
N LYS A 177 -1.74 -13.75 -13.35
CA LYS A 177 -1.43 -13.89 -14.78
C LYS A 177 -2.37 -14.88 -15.47
#